data_AF-A0A8H4QCX7-F1
#
_entry.id   AF-A0A8H4QCX7-F1
#
_cell.length_a   1.000
_cell.length_b   1.000
_cell.length_c   1.000
_cell.angle_alpha   90.00
_cell.angle_beta   90.00
_cell.angle_gamma   90.00
#
_symmetry.space_group_name_H-M   'P 1'
#
loop_
_entity.id
_entity.type
_entity.pdbx_description
1 polymer ?
#
loop_
_entity_poly.entity_id
_entity_poly.type
_entity_poly.pdbx_seq_one_letter_code
_entity_poly.pdbx_strand_id
1 'polypeptide(L)'
;MFRFRKTADVITLFARPGSAASSRVASLLRQTSARLQAPENTGRDPFELDVTEELPTAGQVETMLEYAGEGGVPRLVKGARDIQDALQRFKQSGDSLQRPVTVDWDKGKVVVGDNESEILKLVNARKE
;
A
#
# COMPACT_ATOMS: atom_id res chain seq x y z
N MET A 1 26.22 16.88 15.48
CA MET A 1 24.89 16.38 15.90
C MET A 1 24.40 15.40 14.84
N PHE A 2 24.46 14.11 15.14
CA PHE A 2 23.84 13.09 14.28
C PHE A 2 22.33 13.21 14.48
N ARG A 3 21.63 13.81 13.51
CA ARG A 3 20.17 13.74 13.44
C ARG A 3 19.84 12.28 13.16
N PHE A 4 19.38 11.55 14.17
CA PHE A 4 18.74 10.27 13.96
C PHE A 4 17.63 10.50 12.94
N ARG A 5 17.84 10.07 11.69
CA ARG A 5 16.78 10.06 10.70
C ARG A 5 15.79 9.02 11.20
N LYS A 6 14.66 9.50 11.70
CA LYS A 6 13.42 8.73 11.83
C LYS A 6 13.33 7.85 10.57
N THR A 7 13.20 6.54 10.74
CA THR A 7 13.00 5.61 9.61
C THR A 7 11.86 6.18 8.77
N ALA A 8 12.14 6.51 7.51
CA ALA A 8 11.13 7.10 6.65
C ALA A 8 9.98 6.10 6.49
N ASP A 9 8.74 6.57 6.62
CA ASP A 9 7.56 5.74 6.40
C ASP A 9 7.69 5.09 5.01
N VAL A 10 7.59 3.76 4.91
CA VAL A 10 7.66 3.07 3.61
C VAL A 10 6.25 2.76 3.14
N ILE A 11 5.93 3.26 1.95
CA ILE A 11 4.68 2.94 1.26
C ILE A 11 5.01 2.13 0.02
N THR A 12 4.49 0.91 -0.04
CA THR A 12 4.66 0.02 -1.19
C THR A 12 3.38 -0.02 -2.02
N LEU A 13 3.53 0.17 -3.33
CA LEU A 13 2.49 -0.06 -4.32
C LEU A 13 2.77 -1.36 -5.07
N PHE A 14 1.89 -2.35 -4.88
CA PHE A 14 1.86 -3.57 -5.70
C PHE A 14 1.01 -3.32 -6.95
N ALA A 15 1.68 -2.93 -8.03
CA ALA A 15 1.07 -2.64 -9.32
C ALA A 15 0.75 -3.93 -10.11
N ARG A 16 -0.24 -3.82 -11.01
CA ARG A 16 -0.54 -4.86 -12.00
C ARG A 16 0.06 -4.43 -13.34
N PRO A 17 0.93 -5.25 -13.97
CA PRO A 17 1.45 -4.97 -15.29
C PRO A 17 0.31 -4.73 -16.30
N GLY A 18 0.43 -3.65 -17.08
CA GLY A 18 -0.56 -3.29 -18.11
C GLY A 18 -1.87 -2.70 -17.58
N SER A 19 -1.99 -2.40 -16.27
CA SER A 19 -3.19 -1.78 -15.70
C SER A 19 -3.10 -0.26 -15.66
N ALA A 20 -4.02 0.43 -16.36
CA ALA A 20 -4.13 1.89 -16.31
C ALA A 20 -4.41 2.41 -14.88
N ALA A 21 -5.09 1.62 -14.06
CA ALA A 21 -5.32 1.93 -12.64
C ALA A 21 -3.99 1.99 -11.87
N SER A 22 -3.09 1.03 -12.08
CA SER A 22 -1.79 1.00 -11.42
C SER A 22 -0.91 2.19 -11.82
N SER A 23 -0.91 2.58 -13.10
CA SER A 23 -0.18 3.77 -13.56
C SER A 23 -0.69 5.06 -12.92
N ARG A 24 -2.01 5.23 -12.81
CA ARG A 24 -2.62 6.39 -12.15
C ARG A 24 -2.19 6.49 -10.68
N VAL A 25 -2.29 5.39 -9.94
CA VAL A 25 -1.89 5.34 -8.51
C VAL A 25 -0.40 5.60 -8.34
N ALA A 26 0.45 5.02 -9.19
CA ALA A 26 1.90 5.27 -9.17
C ALA A 26 2.23 6.75 -9.40
N SER A 27 1.60 7.40 -10.38
CA SER A 27 1.78 8.83 -10.65
C SER A 27 1.30 9.70 -9.48
N LEU A 28 0.17 9.35 -8.86
CA LEU A 28 -0.37 10.07 -7.70
C LEU A 28 0.57 10.00 -6.49
N LEU A 29 1.05 8.79 -6.17
CA LEU A 29 1.96 8.58 -5.04
C LEU A 29 3.31 9.28 -5.28
N ARG A 30 3.85 9.22 -6.50
CA ARG A 30 5.10 9.92 -6.87
C ARG A 30 4.98 11.43 -6.75
N GLN A 31 3.87 12.01 -7.23
CA GLN A 31 3.62 13.44 -7.08
C GLN A 31 3.48 13.85 -5.61
N THR A 32 2.80 13.02 -4.82
CA THR A 32 2.61 13.28 -3.39
C THR A 32 3.93 13.19 -2.62
N SER A 33 4.76 12.18 -2.90
CA SER A 33 6.07 12.05 -2.25
C SER A 33 7.00 13.21 -2.60
N ALA A 34 7.07 13.60 -3.88
CA ALA A 34 7.84 14.76 -4.33
C ALA A 34 7.37 16.06 -3.66
N ARG A 35 6.05 16.25 -3.50
CA ARG A 35 5.48 17.41 -2.81
C ARG A 35 5.91 17.45 -1.34
N LEU A 36 5.90 16.33 -0.63
CA LEU A 36 6.27 16.27 0.79
C LEU A 36 7.77 16.45 1.04
N GLN A 37 8.61 16.18 0.04
CA GLN A 37 10.06 16.44 0.12
C GLN A 37 10.41 17.93 -0.10
N ALA A 38 9.46 18.76 -0.56
CA ALA A 38 9.71 20.19 -0.74
C ALA A 38 9.87 20.91 0.61
N PRO A 39 10.84 21.84 0.74
CA PRO A 39 11.19 22.50 2.00
C PRO A 39 10.06 23.35 2.61
N GLU A 40 9.04 23.69 1.82
CA GLU A 40 7.88 24.50 2.21
C GLU A 40 6.79 23.69 2.93
N ASN A 41 6.85 22.34 2.92
CA ASN A 41 5.84 21.50 3.56
C ASN A 41 6.17 21.26 5.05
N THR A 42 5.51 22.02 5.92
CA THR A 42 5.64 21.94 7.38
C THR A 42 4.67 20.94 8.05
N GLY A 43 3.89 20.20 7.25
CA GLY A 43 2.70 19.49 7.75
C GLY A 43 2.77 17.97 7.87
N ARG A 44 3.75 17.28 7.28
CA ARG A 44 3.87 15.82 7.33
C ARG A 44 5.30 15.36 7.03
N ASP A 45 5.72 14.27 7.67
CA ASP A 45 6.97 13.58 7.38
C ASP A 45 6.97 12.99 5.94
N PRO A 46 8.08 13.14 5.20
CA PRO A 46 8.23 12.50 3.89
C PRO A 46 8.25 10.97 4.04
N PHE A 47 7.70 10.28 3.04
CA PHE A 47 7.68 8.82 2.96
C PHE A 47 8.49 8.34 1.76
N GLU A 48 9.03 7.14 1.84
CA GLU A 48 9.67 6.43 0.74
C GLU A 48 8.61 5.64 -0.02
N LEU A 49 8.55 5.87 -1.34
CA LEU A 49 7.62 5.18 -2.22
C LEU A 49 8.35 4.06 -2.95
N ASP A 50 7.93 2.84 -2.68
CA ASP A 50 8.33 1.65 -3.43
C ASP A 50 7.22 1.26 -4.39
N VAL A 51 7.54 1.12 -5.68
CA VAL A 51 6.57 0.68 -6.71
C VAL A 51 7.10 -0.61 -7.30
N THR A 52 6.39 -1.69 -7.03
CA THR A 52 6.74 -3.02 -7.53
C THR A 52 5.59 -3.60 -8.34
N GLU A 53 5.93 -4.24 -9.46
CA GLU A 53 4.99 -5.01 -10.28
C GLU A 53 5.01 -6.50 -9.91
N GLU A 54 5.95 -6.88 -9.06
CA GLU A 54 6.12 -8.25 -8.58
C GLU A 54 5.02 -8.61 -7.59
N LEU A 55 4.82 -9.92 -7.42
CA LEU A 55 3.87 -10.42 -6.43
C LEU A 55 4.46 -10.25 -5.02
N PRO A 56 3.65 -9.83 -4.04
CA PRO A 56 4.08 -9.80 -2.65
C PRO A 56 4.44 -11.21 -2.15
N THR A 57 5.30 -11.28 -1.15
CA THR A 57 5.55 -12.53 -0.44
C THR A 57 4.34 -12.94 0.39
N ALA A 58 4.21 -14.23 0.72
CA ALA A 58 3.09 -14.72 1.54
C ALA A 58 3.00 -14.02 2.91
N GLY A 59 4.15 -13.71 3.53
CA GLY A 59 4.19 -12.95 4.79
C GLY A 59 3.72 -11.50 4.62
N GLN A 60 4.09 -10.84 3.51
CA GLN A 60 3.56 -9.51 3.20
C GLN A 60 2.04 -9.54 3.02
N VAL A 61 1.50 -10.56 2.32
CA VAL A 61 0.04 -10.72 2.15
C VAL A 61 -0.66 -10.94 3.48
N GLU A 62 -0.07 -11.73 4.39
CA GLU A 62 -0.61 -11.95 5.74
C GLU A 62 -0.74 -10.63 6.51
N THR A 63 0.33 -9.84 6.56
CA THR A 63 0.33 -8.51 7.18
C THR A 63 -0.67 -7.56 6.51
N MET A 64 -0.79 -7.60 5.18
CA MET A 64 -1.78 -6.79 4.47
C MET A 64 -3.22 -7.19 4.81
N LEU A 65 -3.50 -8.49 4.98
CA LEU A 65 -4.82 -8.99 5.40
C LEU A 65 -5.14 -8.56 6.83
N GLU A 66 -4.15 -8.56 7.73
CA GLU A 66 -4.28 -8.02 9.09
C GLU A 66 -4.62 -6.53 9.06
N TYR A 67 -3.93 -5.73 8.25
CA TYR A 67 -4.21 -4.29 8.08
C TYR A 67 -5.58 -4.02 7.45
N ALA A 68 -6.05 -4.91 6.58
CA ALA A 68 -7.36 -4.81 5.95
C ALA A 68 -8.51 -5.11 6.93
N GLY A 69 -8.23 -5.92 7.96
CA GLY A 69 -9.22 -6.49 8.85
C GLY A 69 -10.18 -7.46 8.16
N GLU A 70 -11.07 -8.10 8.92
CA GLU A 70 -11.99 -9.13 8.42
C GLU A 70 -12.86 -8.63 7.23
N GLY A 71 -13.30 -7.37 7.27
CA GLY A 71 -14.10 -6.77 6.20
C GLY A 71 -13.32 -6.46 4.91
N GLY A 72 -11.99 -6.37 4.99
CA GLY A 72 -11.10 -6.08 3.87
C GLY A 72 -10.54 -7.32 3.18
N VAL A 73 -10.56 -8.48 3.83
CA VAL A 73 -10.11 -9.78 3.28
C VAL A 73 -10.68 -10.08 1.88
N PRO A 74 -12.01 -10.10 1.66
CA PRO A 74 -12.57 -10.41 0.34
C PRO A 74 -12.27 -9.33 -0.72
N ARG A 75 -11.93 -8.10 -0.28
CA ARG A 75 -11.49 -7.03 -1.17
C ARG A 75 -10.05 -7.24 -1.59
N LEU A 76 -9.17 -7.65 -0.67
CA LEU A 76 -7.76 -7.87 -0.97
C LEU A 76 -7.52 -9.13 -1.79
N VAL A 77 -8.16 -10.25 -1.41
CA VAL A 77 -8.09 -11.52 -2.14
C VAL A 77 -9.48 -11.92 -2.59
N LYS A 78 -9.68 -12.02 -3.91
CA LYS A 78 -10.99 -12.28 -4.49
C LYS A 78 -11.51 -13.65 -4.06
N GLY A 79 -12.70 -13.64 -3.43
CA GLY A 79 -13.40 -14.86 -3.03
C GLY A 79 -12.89 -15.48 -1.73
N ALA A 80 -11.98 -14.80 -1.02
CA ALA A 80 -11.56 -15.21 0.31
C ALA A 80 -12.60 -14.87 1.38
N ARG A 81 -12.78 -15.77 2.35
CA ARG A 81 -13.69 -15.57 3.49
C ARG A 81 -12.99 -15.07 4.75
N ASP A 82 -11.76 -15.53 4.95
CA ASP A 82 -10.93 -15.24 6.11
C ASP A 82 -9.45 -15.16 5.69
N ILE A 83 -8.58 -14.79 6.63
CA ILE A 83 -7.14 -14.61 6.38
C ILE A 83 -6.50 -15.91 5.91
N GLN A 84 -6.88 -17.05 6.47
CA GLN A 84 -6.29 -18.36 6.12
C GLN A 84 -6.68 -18.78 4.70
N ASP A 85 -7.95 -18.65 4.33
CA ASP A 85 -8.47 -18.89 2.99
C ASP A 85 -7.83 -17.93 1.97
N ALA A 86 -7.66 -16.65 2.32
CA ALA A 86 -6.96 -15.67 1.47
C ALA A 86 -5.50 -16.08 1.19
N LEU A 87 -4.76 -16.47 2.22
CA LEU A 87 -3.37 -16.92 2.08
C LEU A 87 -3.27 -18.21 1.26
N GLN A 88 -4.19 -19.16 1.47
CA GLN A 88 -4.23 -20.39 0.70
C GLN A 88 -4.47 -20.11 -0.79
N ARG A 89 -5.44 -19.24 -1.11
CA ARG A 89 -5.74 -18.81 -2.48
C ARG A 89 -4.58 -18.08 -3.13
N PHE A 90 -3.92 -17.19 -2.38
CA PHE A 90 -2.77 -16.46 -2.85
C PHE A 90 -1.60 -17.39 -3.19
N LYS A 91 -1.31 -18.37 -2.33
CA LYS A 91 -0.26 -19.38 -2.56
C LYS A 91 -0.57 -20.26 -3.77
N GLN A 92 -1.85 -20.55 -4.03
CA GLN A 92 -2.27 -21.31 -5.21
C GLN A 92 -2.21 -20.46 -6.49
N SER A 93 -2.56 -19.17 -6.39
CA SER A 93 -2.56 -18.24 -7.51
C SER A 93 -2.35 -16.81 -7.02
N GLY A 94 -1.20 -16.23 -7.37
CA GLY A 94 -0.89 -14.83 -7.07
C GLY A 94 -1.84 -13.83 -7.74
N ASP A 95 -2.57 -14.25 -8.77
CA ASP A 95 -3.60 -13.44 -9.44
C ASP A 95 -4.91 -13.34 -8.65
N SER A 96 -5.07 -14.12 -7.58
CA SER A 96 -6.20 -13.96 -6.65
C SER A 96 -6.13 -12.64 -5.86
N LEU A 97 -4.91 -12.06 -5.73
CA LEU A 97 -4.70 -10.75 -5.13
C LEU A 97 -5.19 -9.64 -6.07
N GLN A 98 -6.12 -8.82 -5.58
CA GLN A 98 -6.66 -7.70 -6.35
C GLN A 98 -5.63 -6.57 -6.41
N ARG A 99 -5.06 -6.30 -7.58
CA ARG A 99 -4.07 -5.23 -7.82
C ARG A 99 -4.65 -4.11 -8.69
N PRO A 100 -4.31 -2.83 -8.45
CA PRO A 100 -3.25 -2.34 -7.56
C PRO A 100 -3.59 -2.41 -6.06
N VAL A 101 -2.57 -2.57 -5.22
CA VAL A 101 -2.69 -2.44 -3.76
C VAL A 101 -1.65 -1.46 -3.23
N THR A 102 -2.08 -0.47 -2.46
CA THR A 102 -1.19 0.46 -1.75
C THR A 102 -1.13 0.05 -0.28
N VAL A 103 0.07 -0.14 0.24
CA VAL A 103 0.31 -0.55 1.64
C VAL A 103 1.21 0.47 2.31
N ASP A 104 0.78 0.97 3.46
CA ASP A 104 1.59 1.76 4.39
C ASP A 104 2.01 0.84 5.55
N TRP A 105 3.27 0.40 5.50
CA TRP A 105 3.82 -0.55 6.48
C TRP A 105 4.02 0.08 7.86
N ASP A 106 4.20 1.40 7.92
CA ASP A 106 4.44 2.11 9.18
C ASP A 106 3.12 2.39 9.92
N LYS A 107 2.05 2.74 9.19
CA LYS A 107 0.73 3.01 9.78
C LYS A 107 -0.21 1.82 9.85
N GLY A 108 0.19 0.68 9.30
CA GLY A 108 -0.64 -0.51 9.27
C GLY A 108 -1.91 -0.34 8.46
N LYS A 109 -1.82 0.30 7.29
CA LYS A 109 -2.98 0.57 6.41
C LYS A 109 -2.77 -0.01 5.03
N VAL A 110 -3.86 -0.50 4.46
CA VAL A 110 -3.90 -1.01 3.09
C VAL A 110 -5.11 -0.47 2.35
N VAL A 111 -4.91 -0.10 1.09
CA VAL A 111 -5.97 0.32 0.17
C VAL A 111 -5.89 -0.52 -1.09
N VAL A 112 -7.01 -1.13 -1.45
CA VAL A 112 -7.14 -1.98 -2.63
C VAL A 112 -7.82 -1.18 -3.75
N GLY A 113 -7.23 -1.23 -4.94
CA GLY A 113 -7.74 -0.55 -6.13
C GLY A 113 -7.16 0.86 -6.31
N ASP A 114 -7.87 1.66 -7.10
CA ASP A 114 -7.44 2.99 -7.55
C ASP A 114 -8.29 4.13 -6.96
N ASN A 115 -8.91 3.89 -5.81
CA ASN A 115 -9.66 4.94 -5.12
C ASN A 115 -8.71 6.03 -4.60
N GLU A 116 -8.56 7.09 -5.40
CA GLU A 116 -7.66 8.22 -5.11
C GLU A 116 -7.94 8.85 -3.75
N SER A 117 -9.21 8.93 -3.33
CA SER A 117 -9.56 9.51 -2.04
C SER A 117 -9.09 8.66 -0.86
N GLU A 118 -9.19 7.33 -0.95
CA GLU A 118 -8.68 6.43 0.08
C GLU A 118 -7.16 6.42 0.11
N ILE A 119 -6.52 6.41 -1.07
CA ILE A 119 -5.06 6.51 -1.19
C ILE A 119 -4.58 7.82 -0.57
N LEU A 120 -5.17 8.95 -0.94
CA LEU A 120 -4.83 10.28 -0.40
C LEU A 120 -5.04 10.36 1.11
N LYS A 121 -6.06 9.69 1.66
CA LYS A 121 -6.24 9.59 3.11
C LYS A 121 -5.15 8.74 3.76
N LEU A 122 -4.74 7.63 3.14
CA LEU A 122 -3.67 6.76 3.64
C LEU A 122 -2.34 7.49 3.66
N VAL A 123 -1.94 8.12 2.53
CA VAL A 123 -0.74 8.95 2.52
C VAL A 123 -0.93 10.09 3.51
N ASN A 124 -1.88 11.01 3.35
CA ASN A 124 -1.94 12.20 4.20
C ASN A 124 -2.30 11.96 5.68
N ALA A 125 -2.66 10.74 6.09
CA ALA A 125 -2.81 10.41 7.50
C ALA A 125 -1.53 10.78 8.27
N ARG A 126 -1.69 11.52 9.36
CA ARG A 126 -0.62 11.77 10.33
C ARG A 126 -0.53 10.58 11.28
N LYS A 127 0.68 10.26 11.73
CA LYS A 127 0.91 9.35 12.86
C LYS A 127 0.48 10.13 14.10
N GLU A 128 -0.60 9.70 14.75
CA GLU A 128 -1.06 10.26 16.04
C GLU A 128 -0.09 9.90 17.17
#